data_AF-A0AAU5W313-F1
#
_entry.id   AF-A0AAU5W313-F1
#
_cell.length_a   1.000
_cell.length_b   1.000
_cell.length_c   1.000
_cell.angle_alpha   90.00
_cell.angle_beta   90.00
_cell.angle_gamma   90.00
#
_symmetry.space_group_name_H-M   'P 1'
#
loop_
_entity.id
_entity.type
_entity.pdbx_description
1 polymer ?
#
loop_
_entity_poly.entity_id
_entity_poly.type
_entity_poly.pdbx_seq_one_letter_code
_entity_poly.pdbx_strand_id
1 'polypeptide(L)' 'MPLAQIELTAPRPLLFIAGERAHSRYYSEDAYAKAPEPRELHIVPGAGHVDLYDKVDLIPWKKLTDFFDKHL' A
#
# COMPACT_ATOMS: atom_id res chain seq x y z
N MET A 1 6.53 6.58 17.45
CA MET A 1 5.25 6.21 16.80
C MET A 1 5.57 5.47 15.51
N PRO A 2 4.77 4.48 15.09
CA PRO A 2 4.89 3.89 13.76
C PRO A 2 4.93 5.00 12.70
N LEU A 3 5.84 4.89 11.72
CA LEU A 3 5.99 5.81 10.59
C LEU A 3 6.34 7.27 10.93
N ALA A 4 6.97 7.53 12.08
CA ALA A 4 7.37 8.88 12.50
C ALA A 4 8.35 9.60 11.54
N GLN A 5 8.99 8.88 10.63
CA GLN A 5 9.97 9.40 9.67
C GLN A 5 9.54 9.18 8.22
N ILE A 6 8.24 8.99 7.96
CA ILE A 6 7.72 8.74 6.61
C ILE A 6 8.03 9.89 5.64
N GLU A 7 8.22 11.11 6.13
CA GLU A 7 8.63 12.27 5.33
C GLU A 7 10.02 12.11 4.69
N LEU A 8 10.90 11.30 5.29
CA LEU A 8 12.25 11.02 4.77
C LEU A 8 12.24 10.01 3.60
N THR A 9 11.08 9.53 3.17
CA THR A 9 10.99 8.64 2.02
C THR A 9 11.16 9.38 0.71
N ALA A 10 10.79 10.67 0.65
CA ALA A 10 10.96 11.48 -0.54
C ALA A 10 12.43 11.53 -1.00
N PRO A 11 12.70 11.56 -2.33
CA PRO A 11 11.74 11.57 -3.44
C PRO A 11 11.30 10.17 -3.90
N ARG A 12 11.57 9.10 -3.13
CA ARG A 12 11.26 7.73 -3.54
C ARG A 12 9.75 7.50 -3.57
N PRO A 13 9.22 6.88 -4.63
CA PRO A 13 7.80 6.59 -4.75
C PRO A 13 7.35 5.58 -3.70
N LEU A 14 6.15 5.77 -3.15
CA LEU A 14 5.53 4.87 -2.19
C LEU A 14 4.24 4.27 -2.75
N LEU A 15 4.09 2.96 -2.61
CA LEU A 15 2.84 2.24 -2.90
C LEU A 15 2.33 1.56 -1.63
N PHE A 16 1.14 1.95 -1.19
CA PHE A 16 0.40 1.32 -0.10
C PHE A 16 -0.66 0.37 -0.69
N ILE A 17 -0.80 -0.81 -0.11
CA ILE A 17 -1.80 -1.80 -0.53
C ILE A 17 -2.57 -2.26 0.71
N ALA A 18 -3.90 -2.19 0.66
CA ALA A 18 -4.75 -2.66 1.74
C ALA A 18 -6.04 -3.32 1.21
N GLY A 19 -6.55 -4.31 1.92
CA GLY A 19 -7.85 -4.90 1.62
C GLY A 19 -9.00 -3.96 2.00
N GLU A 20 -10.04 -3.88 1.17
CA GLU A 20 -11.23 -3.06 1.40
C GLU A 20 -11.88 -3.34 2.76
N ARG A 21 -11.92 -4.61 3.17
CA ARG A 21 -12.57 -5.11 4.39
C ARG A 21 -11.58 -5.36 5.53
N ALA A 22 -10.31 -4.98 5.36
CA ALA A 22 -9.29 -5.17 6.38
C ALA A 22 -9.54 -4.23 7.57
N HIS A 23 -9.65 -4.77 8.78
CA HIS A 23 -9.67 -3.95 10.01
C HIS A 23 -8.42 -3.05 10.10
N SER A 24 -7.29 -3.49 9.54
CA SER A 24 -6.04 -2.74 9.51
C SER A 24 -5.97 -1.66 8.42
N ARG A 25 -7.01 -1.47 7.59
CA ARG A 25 -6.96 -0.54 6.43
C ARG A 25 -6.59 0.88 6.85
N TYR A 26 -7.12 1.35 7.97
CA TYR A 26 -6.87 2.70 8.48
C TYR A 26 -5.38 2.97 8.71
N TYR A 27 -4.57 1.95 9.06
CA TYR A 27 -3.12 2.15 9.21
C TYR A 27 -2.46 2.57 7.89
N SER A 28 -2.93 2.03 6.75
CA SER A 28 -2.42 2.41 5.42
C SER A 28 -2.96 3.77 4.97
N GLU A 29 -4.21 4.10 5.30
CA GLU A 29 -4.81 5.41 5.02
C GLU A 29 -4.09 6.52 5.82
N ASP A 30 -3.83 6.30 7.11
CA ASP A 30 -3.09 7.22 7.99
C ASP A 30 -1.64 7.41 7.51
N ALA A 31 -1.00 6.32 7.05
CA ALA A 31 0.33 6.37 6.47
C ALA A 31 0.32 7.18 5.17
N TYR A 32 -0.62 6.90 4.28
CA TYR A 32 -0.78 7.59 3.01
C TYR A 32 -1.05 9.09 3.21
N ALA A 33 -1.85 9.48 4.21
CA ALA A 33 -2.13 10.89 4.50
C ALA A 33 -0.87 11.68 4.94
N LYS A 34 0.10 10.99 5.56
CA LYS A 34 1.36 11.59 6.06
C LYS A 34 2.53 11.45 5.10
N ALA A 35 2.46 10.52 4.16
CA ALA A 35 3.53 10.25 3.21
C ALA A 35 3.73 11.44 2.25
N PRO A 36 4.97 11.78 1.88
CA PRO A 36 5.23 12.77 0.83
C PRO A 36 4.91 12.20 -0.56
N GLU A 37 4.78 13.07 -1.56
CA GLU A 37 4.70 12.65 -2.98
C GLU A 37 6.07 12.18 -3.50
N PRO A 38 6.13 11.27 -4.50
CA PRO A 38 4.98 10.60 -5.13
C PRO A 38 4.47 9.41 -4.30
N ARG A 39 3.15 9.35 -4.07
CA ARG A 39 2.52 8.26 -3.32
C ARG A 39 1.24 7.73 -3.95
N GLU A 40 0.99 6.44 -3.76
CA GLU A 40 -0.18 5.75 -4.28
C GLU A 40 -0.81 4.85 -3.20
N LEU A 41 -2.15 4.81 -3.15
CA LEU A 41 -2.90 3.88 -2.31
C LEU A 41 -3.78 2.99 -3.19
N HIS A 42 -3.57 1.68 -3.11
CA HIS A 42 -4.35 0.68 -3.84
C HIS A 42 -5.21 -0.13 -2.87
N ILE A 43 -6.53 -0.02 -3.02
CA ILE A 43 -7.49 -0.80 -2.23
C ILE A 43 -7.94 -2.02 -3.02
N VAL A 44 -7.74 -3.21 -2.45
CA VAL A 44 -8.16 -4.48 -3.06
C VAL A 44 -9.61 -4.78 -2.65
N PRO A 45 -10.58 -4.74 -3.59
CA PRO A 45 -11.99 -4.96 -3.29
C PRO A 45 -12.24 -6.33 -2.66
N GLY A 46 -13.12 -6.39 -1.65
CA GLY A 46 -13.52 -7.64 -0.99
C GLY A 46 -12.47 -8.29 -0.07
N ALA A 47 -11.19 -7.90 -0.13
CA ALA A 47 -10.12 -8.51 0.65
C ALA A 47 -10.07 -8.02 2.11
N GLY A 48 -9.84 -8.94 3.04
CA GLY A 48 -9.46 -8.69 4.43
C GLY A 48 -7.94 -8.56 4.64
N HIS A 49 -7.51 -8.49 5.90
CA HIS A 49 -6.08 -8.35 6.24
C HIS A 49 -5.26 -9.59 5.85
N VAL A 50 -5.71 -10.77 6.28
CA VAL A 50 -5.01 -12.04 6.03
C VAL A 50 -5.19 -12.56 4.61
N ASP A 51 -6.22 -12.09 3.89
CA ASP A 51 -6.48 -12.52 2.51
C ASP A 51 -5.32 -12.18 1.58
N LEU A 52 -4.61 -11.08 1.82
CA LEU A 52 -3.47 -10.68 1.01
C LEU A 52 -2.18 -11.45 1.33
N TYR A 53 -2.21 -12.42 2.25
CA TYR A 53 -1.04 -13.23 2.60
C TYR A 53 -0.90 -14.45 1.68
N ASP A 54 -2.01 -15.12 1.36
CA ASP A 54 -2.01 -16.43 0.70
C ASP A 54 -3.10 -16.64 -0.36
N LYS A 55 -4.16 -15.83 -0.40
CA LYS A 55 -5.16 -15.90 -1.48
C LYS A 55 -4.61 -15.24 -2.72
N VAL A 56 -3.83 -16.00 -3.49
CA VAL A 56 -3.10 -15.55 -4.68
C VAL A 56 -3.96 -14.81 -5.70
N ASP A 57 -5.25 -15.15 -5.79
CA ASP A 57 -6.22 -14.49 -6.69
C ASP A 57 -6.60 -13.06 -6.25
N LEU A 58 -6.37 -12.71 -4.98
CA LEU A 58 -6.62 -11.38 -4.41
C LEU A 58 -5.35 -10.53 -4.35
N ILE A 59 -4.17 -11.12 -4.48
CA ILE A 59 -2.91 -10.36 -4.46
C ILE A 59 -2.82 -9.53 -5.75
N PRO A 60 -2.63 -8.20 -5.66
CA PRO A 60 -2.63 -7.32 -6.83
C PRO A 60 -1.28 -7.35 -7.55
N TRP A 61 -0.88 -8.51 -8.09
CA TRP A 61 0.39 -8.75 -8.75
C TRP A 61 0.68 -7.73 -9.85
N LYS A 62 -0.31 -7.47 -10.71
CA LYS A 62 -0.17 -6.49 -11.79
C LYS A 62 0.20 -5.11 -11.25
N LYS A 63 -0.42 -4.66 -10.15
CA LYS A 63 -0.14 -3.34 -9.58
C LYS A 63 1.29 -3.26 -9.02
N LEU A 64 1.75 -4.33 -8.36
CA LEU A 64 3.12 -4.44 -7.86
C LEU A 64 4.13 -4.42 -9.01
N THR A 65 3.91 -5.25 -10.04
CA THR A 65 4.77 -5.32 -11.23
C THR A 65 4.83 -3.97 -11.94
N ASP A 66 3.68 -3.37 -12.27
CA ASP A 66 3.62 -2.06 -12.95
C ASP A 66 4.37 -0.97 -12.14
N PHE A 67 4.28 -0.99 -10.82
CA PHE A 67 4.94 -0.01 -9.96
C PHE A 67 6.46 -0.18 -9.96
N PHE A 68 6.94 -1.40 -9.79
CA PHE A 68 8.38 -1.67 -9.77
C PHE A 68 9.02 -1.51 -11.16
N ASP A 69 8.36 -1.95 -12.23
CA ASP A 69 8.84 -1.75 -13.61
C ASP A 69 9.01 -0.26 -13.96
N LYS A 70 8.23 0.62 -13.32
CA LYS A 70 8.29 2.08 -13.52
C LYS A 70 9.38 2.76 -12.69
N HIS A 71 9.80 2.17 -11.57
CA HIS A 71 10.54 2.88 -10.51
C HIS A 71 11.84 2.20 -10.05
N LEU A 72 12.18 1.01 -10.57
CA LEU A 72 13.46 0.32 -10.42
C LEU A 72 14.19 0.24 -11.75
#